data_AF-A0A529GPG2-F1
#
_entry.id   AF-A0A529GPG2-F1
#
_cell.length_a   1.000
_cell.length_b   1.000
_cell.length_c   1.000
_cell.angle_alpha   90.00
_cell.angle_beta   90.00
_cell.angle_gamma   90.00
#
_symmetry.space_group_name_H-M   'P 1'
#
loop_
_entity.id
_entity.type
_entity.pdbx_description
1 polymer ?
#
loop_
_entity_poly.entity_id
_entity_poly.type
_entity_poly.pdbx_seq_one_letter_code
_entity_poly.pdbx_strand_id
1 'polypeptide(L)'
;MTKLRRILCYGDSNTHGSAPAKSWFDSQRFDETARWTGVLAEALGKGFRIIEEGLPGRTTTLDDPIEGASRNGLTYLKPCIDTHRPLDAIVVMLGTNDLKTRFSLT
;
A
#
# COMPACT_ATOMS: atom_id res chain seq x y z
N MET A 1 20.95 -2.37 23.20
CA MET A 1 20.58 -2.19 21.77
C MET A 1 19.13 -1.75 21.72
N THR A 2 18.80 -0.66 21.00
CA THR A 2 17.41 -0.24 20.81
C THR A 2 16.67 -1.23 19.91
N LYS A 3 15.50 -1.71 20.33
CA LYS A 3 14.66 -2.63 19.54
C LYS A 3 14.29 -1.98 18.20
N LEU A 4 14.53 -2.68 17.10
CA LEU A 4 14.08 -2.26 15.76
C LEU A 4 12.55 -2.27 15.70
N ARG A 5 11.93 -1.13 15.39
CA ARG A 5 10.48 -0.99 15.27
C ARG A 5 10.02 -1.26 13.84
N ARG A 6 8.97 -2.06 13.67
CA ARG A 6 8.48 -2.49 12.35
C ARG A 6 7.15 -1.81 12.04
N ILE A 7 7.09 -1.06 10.95
CA ILE A 7 5.90 -0.33 10.51
C ILE A 7 5.46 -0.90 9.16
N LEU A 8 4.22 -1.37 9.09
CA LEU A 8 3.58 -1.82 7.85
C LEU A 8 2.85 -0.65 7.19
N CYS A 9 3.21 -0.31 5.95
CA CYS A 9 2.50 0.67 5.13
C CYS A 9 1.62 -0.08 4.13
N TYR A 10 0.32 -0.16 4.41
CA TYR A 10 -0.66 -0.88 3.63
C TYR A 10 -1.49 0.09 2.78
N GLY A 11 -1.46 -0.05 1.46
CA GLY A 11 -2.20 0.89 0.61
C GLY A 11 -2.31 0.50 -0.85
N ASP A 12 -2.65 1.49 -1.68
CA ASP A 12 -2.88 1.35 -3.12
C ASP A 12 -1.63 1.74 -3.95
N SER A 13 -1.84 2.24 -5.17
CA SER A 13 -0.80 2.75 -6.06
C SER A 13 0.02 3.88 -5.44
N ASN A 14 -0.56 4.69 -4.56
CA ASN A 14 0.14 5.78 -3.88
C ASN A 14 1.18 5.22 -2.88
N THR A 15 0.87 4.11 -2.21
CA THR A 15 1.82 3.38 -1.35
C THR A 15 2.80 2.54 -2.15
N HIS A 16 2.37 1.96 -3.27
CA HIS A 16 3.28 1.30 -4.19
C HIS A 16 4.32 2.28 -4.76
N GLY A 17 3.96 3.56 -4.91
CA GLY A 17 4.76 4.56 -5.59
C GLY A 17 4.69 4.44 -7.10
N SER A 18 3.51 4.10 -7.64
CA SER A 18 3.28 4.19 -9.08
C SER A 18 3.44 5.64 -9.54
N ALA A 19 4.22 5.85 -10.60
CA ALA A 19 4.30 7.17 -11.21
C ALA A 19 2.97 7.52 -11.92
N PRO A 20 2.63 8.82 -12.07
CA PRO A 20 1.45 9.22 -12.83
C PRO A 20 1.49 8.66 -14.25
N ALA A 21 0.59 7.72 -14.54
CA ALA A 21 0.53 7.03 -15.81
C ALA A 21 0.13 7.98 -16.93
N LYS A 22 0.90 8.01 -18.02
CA LYS A 22 0.55 8.75 -19.24
C LYS A 22 -0.28 7.93 -20.23
N SER A 23 -0.29 6.61 -20.07
CA SER A 23 -1.05 5.67 -20.89
C SER A 23 -1.38 4.40 -20.10
N TRP A 24 -2.28 3.58 -20.63
CA TRP A 24 -2.67 2.30 -20.03
C TRP A 24 -1.54 1.28 -19.88
N PHE A 25 -0.46 1.44 -20.64
CA PHE A 25 0.70 0.55 -20.61
C PHE A 25 1.81 1.06 -19.68
N ASP A 26 1.61 2.23 -19.08
CA ASP A 26 2.59 2.81 -18.18
C ASP A 26 2.57 2.07 -16.83
N SER A 27 3.74 1.60 -16.42
CA SER A 27 3.96 0.82 -15.21
C SER A 27 5.15 1.32 -14.41
N GLN A 28 5.56 2.57 -14.67
CA GLN A 28 6.65 3.20 -13.96
C GLN A 28 6.37 3.27 -12.46
N ARG A 29 7.41 2.98 -11.68
CA ARG A 29 7.40 3.05 -10.22
C ARG A 29 8.52 3.99 -9.80
N PHE A 30 8.24 4.88 -8.86
CA PHE A 30 9.27 5.69 -8.22
C PHE A 30 10.31 4.80 -7.55
N ASP A 31 11.56 5.26 -7.62
CA ASP A 31 12.69 4.67 -6.91
C ASP A 31 12.41 4.63 -5.41
N GLU A 32 13.07 3.70 -4.72
CA GLU A 32 12.83 3.42 -3.30
C GLU A 32 12.85 4.66 -2.41
N THR A 33 13.80 5.57 -2.63
CA THR A 33 13.95 6.80 -1.84
C THR A 33 12.97 7.91 -2.23
N ALA A 34 12.37 7.83 -3.42
CA ALA A 34 11.41 8.83 -3.90
C ALA A 34 9.96 8.50 -3.47
N ARG A 35 9.68 7.23 -3.16
CA ARG A 35 8.38 6.82 -2.58
C ARG A 35 8.23 7.40 -1.17
N TRP A 36 7.01 7.77 -0.78
CA TRP A 36 6.77 8.34 0.56
C TRP A 36 7.17 7.37 1.69
N THR A 37 7.09 6.06 1.45
CA THR A 37 7.55 5.01 2.35
C THR A 37 9.07 5.01 2.53
N GLY A 38 9.84 5.32 1.48
CA GLY A 38 11.28 5.52 1.56
C GLY A 38 11.64 6.82 2.26
N VAL A 39 10.96 7.92 1.95
CA VAL A 39 11.10 9.20 2.66
C VAL A 39 10.78 9.03 4.15
N LEU A 40 9.74 8.25 4.49
CA LEU A 40 9.40 7.89 5.87
C LEU A 40 10.53 7.10 6.54
N ALA A 41 11.10 6.11 5.83
CA ALA A 41 12.21 5.30 6.35
C ALA A 41 13.45 6.16 6.65
N GLU A 42 13.78 7.08 5.75
CA GLU A 42 14.89 8.03 5.93
C GLU A 42 14.64 8.95 7.13
N ALA A 43 13.46 9.55 7.23
CA ALA A 43 13.10 10.48 8.31
C ALA A 43 13.10 9.80 9.70
N LEU A 44 12.67 8.54 9.78
CA LEU A 44 12.66 7.77 11.03
C LEU A 44 14.04 7.19 11.40
N GLY A 45 14.88 6.95 10.41
CA GLY A 45 16.24 6.44 10.57
C GLY A 45 16.33 4.97 11.00
N LYS A 46 17.55 4.54 11.34
CA LYS A 46 17.94 3.13 11.51
C LYS A 46 17.20 2.36 12.62
N GLY A 47 16.46 3.06 13.49
CA GLY A 47 15.64 2.44 14.54
C GLY A 47 14.31 1.87 14.05
N PHE A 48 13.99 2.06 12.76
CA PHE A 48 12.74 1.64 12.16
C PHE A 48 12.97 0.82 10.89
N ARG A 49 12.06 -0.11 10.64
CA ARG A 49 11.94 -0.86 9.39
C ARG A 49 10.56 -0.63 8.81
N ILE A 50 10.52 -0.06 7.61
CA ILE A 50 9.29 0.12 6.83
C ILE A 50 9.07 -1.13 5.98
N ILE A 51 7.83 -1.61 5.97
CA ILE A 51 7.37 -2.73 5.15
C ILE A 51 6.34 -2.16 4.18
N GLU A 52 6.66 -2.17 2.89
CA GLU A 52 5.83 -1.59 1.83
C GLU A 52 4.87 -2.65 1.29
N GLU A 53 3.58 -2.50 1.59
CA GLU A 53 2.50 -3.36 1.08
C GLU A 53 1.51 -2.49 0.29
N GLY A 54 2.03 -1.85 -0.76
CA GLY A 54 1.24 -1.08 -1.72
C GLY A 54 0.86 -1.91 -2.94
N LEU A 55 -0.43 -1.93 -3.30
CA LEU A 55 -0.94 -2.66 -4.46
C LEU A 55 -1.79 -1.73 -5.34
N PRO A 56 -1.36 -1.38 -6.57
CA PRO A 56 -2.16 -0.60 -7.49
C PRO A 56 -3.56 -1.18 -7.68
N GLY A 57 -4.57 -0.33 -7.62
CA GLY A 57 -5.98 -0.72 -7.75
C GLY A 57 -6.64 -1.23 -6.45
N ARG A 58 -5.89 -1.43 -5.35
CA ARG A 58 -6.46 -1.92 -4.09
C ARG A 58 -7.57 -1.00 -3.56
N THR A 59 -8.70 -1.59 -3.22
CA THR A 59 -9.86 -0.96 -2.57
C THR A 59 -9.83 -1.21 -1.07
N THR A 60 -10.70 -0.56 -0.31
CA THR A 60 -10.84 -0.88 1.12
C THR A 60 -11.41 -2.28 1.33
N THR A 61 -12.62 -2.54 0.82
CA THR A 61 -13.38 -3.78 1.10
C THR A 61 -14.08 -4.36 -0.12
N LEU A 62 -13.78 -3.89 -1.34
CA LEU A 62 -14.54 -4.21 -2.55
C LEU A 62 -13.77 -5.16 -3.46
N ASP A 63 -14.43 -6.22 -3.91
CA ASP A 63 -13.90 -7.05 -4.99
C ASP A 63 -14.03 -6.28 -6.31
N ASP A 64 -12.92 -6.06 -7.02
CA ASP A 64 -12.95 -5.36 -8.30
C ASP A 64 -13.43 -6.31 -9.40
N PRO A 65 -14.56 -6.00 -10.09
CA PRO A 65 -15.09 -6.89 -11.13
C PRO A 65 -14.23 -6.93 -12.40
N ILE A 66 -13.29 -5.99 -12.55
CA ILE A 66 -12.42 -5.87 -13.73
C ILE A 66 -10.99 -6.28 -13.38
N GLU A 67 -10.44 -5.76 -12.29
CA GLU A 67 -9.06 -6.05 -11.85
C GLU A 67 -8.95 -7.30 -10.96
N GLY A 68 -10.09 -7.85 -10.54
CA GLY A 68 -10.21 -9.08 -9.75
C GLY A 68 -10.32 -8.86 -8.24
N ALA A 69 -10.85 -9.89 -7.56
CA ALA A 69 -11.05 -9.91 -6.10
C ALA A 69 -9.75 -9.73 -5.29
N SER A 70 -8.58 -9.92 -5.91
CA SER A 70 -7.28 -9.64 -5.27
C SER A 70 -7.07 -8.17 -4.91
N ARG A 71 -7.90 -7.25 -5.43
CA ARG A 71 -7.89 -5.83 -5.08
C ARG A 71 -8.61 -5.52 -3.76
N ASN A 72 -9.36 -6.46 -3.21
CA ASN A 72 -10.01 -6.27 -1.93
C ASN A 72 -8.98 -6.23 -0.79
N GLY A 73 -8.77 -5.05 -0.21
CA GLY A 73 -7.82 -4.85 0.87
C GLY A 73 -8.13 -5.70 2.10
N LEU A 74 -9.41 -5.79 2.48
CA LEU A 74 -9.82 -6.56 3.66
C LEU A 74 -9.45 -8.04 3.55
N THR A 75 -9.63 -8.64 2.38
CA THR A 75 -9.32 -10.05 2.12
C THR A 75 -7.83 -10.37 2.31
N TYR A 76 -6.93 -9.45 1.94
CA TYR A 76 -5.48 -9.65 2.04
C TYR A 76 -4.87 -9.15 3.37
N LEU A 77 -5.54 -8.23 4.07
CA LEU A 77 -4.97 -7.56 5.24
C LEU A 77 -4.57 -8.53 6.36
N LYS A 78 -5.41 -9.52 6.70
CA LYS A 78 -5.11 -10.46 7.78
C LYS A 78 -3.90 -11.35 7.48
N PRO A 79 -3.81 -12.05 6.32
CA PRO A 79 -2.60 -12.74 5.92
C PRO A 79 -1.36 -11.85 5.95
N CYS A 80 -1.44 -10.62 5.43
CA CYS A 80 -0.34 -9.66 5.41
C CYS A 80 0.13 -9.27 6.83
N ILE A 81 -0.78 -9.02 7.76
CA ILE A 81 -0.42 -8.73 9.16
C ILE A 81 0.30 -9.94 9.78
N ASP A 82 -0.23 -11.14 9.58
CA ASP A 82 0.34 -12.35 10.20
C ASP A 82 1.72 -12.69 9.65
N THR A 83 1.97 -12.49 8.35
CA THR A 83 3.29 -12.75 7.73
C THR A 83 4.36 -11.77 8.22
N HIS A 84 3.98 -10.54 8.59
CA HIS A 84 4.92 -9.49 8.98
C HIS A 84 5.07 -9.28 10.49
N ARG A 85 4.29 -9.98 11.31
CA ARG A 85 4.38 -9.94 12.77
C ARG A 85 5.80 -10.29 13.27
N PRO A 86 6.28 -9.66 14.37
CA PRO A 86 5.64 -8.57 15.12
C PRO A 86 5.67 -7.24 14.37
N LEU A 87 4.63 -6.42 14.55
CA LEU A 87 4.51 -5.05 14.04
C LEU A 87 4.29 -4.10 15.21
N ASP A 88 4.94 -2.93 15.17
CA ASP A 88 4.76 -1.88 16.17
C ASP A 88 3.74 -0.82 15.69
N ALA A 89 3.50 -0.71 14.38
CA ALA A 89 2.44 0.10 13.80
C ALA A 89 1.99 -0.41 12.42
N ILE A 90 0.76 -0.06 12.03
CA ILE A 90 0.21 -0.25 10.69
C ILE A 90 -0.34 1.10 10.22
N VAL A 91 0.11 1.56 9.07
CA VAL A 91 -0.39 2.76 8.38
C VAL A 91 -1.27 2.29 7.22
N VAL A 92 -2.53 2.70 7.21
CA VAL A 92 -3.48 2.38 6.12
C VAL A 92 -3.78 3.65 5.34
N MET A 93 -3.52 3.62 4.04
CA MET A 93 -3.88 4.68 3.10
C MET A 93 -4.60 4.06 1.90
N LEU A 94 -5.92 4.05 1.97
CA LEU A 94 -6.84 3.46 0.98
C LEU A 94 -8.09 4.33 0.85
N GLY A 95 -8.90 4.05 -0.18
CA GLY A 95 -10.17 4.73 -0.45
C GLY A 95 -10.24 5.33 -1.86
N THR A 96 -9.10 5.62 -2.49
CA THR A 96 -9.05 6.20 -3.84
C THR A 96 -9.79 5.33 -4.87
N ASN A 97 -9.54 4.01 -4.83
CA ASN A 97 -10.09 3.08 -5.82
C ASN A 97 -11.57 2.76 -5.56
N ASP A 98 -12.04 2.90 -4.32
CA ASP A 98 -13.46 2.71 -3.97
C ASP A 98 -14.36 3.73 -4.67
N LEU A 99 -13.81 4.90 -5.03
CA LEU A 99 -14.51 5.96 -5.77
C LEU A 99 -14.66 5.67 -7.28
N LYS A 100 -14.14 4.56 -7.81
CA LYS A 100 -14.34 4.22 -9.22
C LYS A 100 -15.82 4.00 -9.48
N THR A 101 -16.37 4.68 -10.49
CA THR A 101 -17.80 4.63 -10.86
C THR A 101 -18.36 3.22 -11.01
N ARG A 102 -17.53 2.26 -11.43
CA ARG A 102 -17.91 0.85 -11.58
C ARG A 102 -18.41 0.18 -10.29
N PHE A 103 -18.13 0.75 -9.12
CA PHE A 103 -18.63 0.24 -7.84
C PHE A 103 -20.01 0.79 -7.46
N SER A 104 -20.50 1.85 -8.13
CA SER A 104 -21.86 2.39 -7.94
C SER A 104 -22.25 2.64 -6.47
N LEU A 105 -21.36 3.26 -5.69
CA LEU A 105 -21.57 3.52 -4.26
C LEU A 105 -22.38 4.80 -3.96
N THR A 106 -22.89 5.48 -4.99
CA THR A 106 -23.65 6.73 -4.92
C THR A 106 -24.83 6.70 -5.87
#